data_AF-A0A352KGV7-F1
#
_entry.id   AF-A0A352KGV7-F1
#
_cell.length_a   1.000
_cell.length_b   1.000
_cell.length_c   1.000
_cell.angle_alpha   90.00
_cell.angle_beta   90.00
_cell.angle_gamma   90.00
#
_symmetry.space_group_name_H-M   'P 1'
#
loop_
_entity.id
_entity.type
_entity.pdbx_description
1 polymer ?
#
loop_
_entity_poly.entity_id
_entity_poly.type
_entity_poly.pdbx_seq_one_letter_code
_entity_poly.pdbx_strand_id
1 'polypeptide(L)'
;MIRIPDIGLMTKMGIEMAVGSANRFGQRIRTAVLSVFIALFAFCLPAAALEVGETIQDSVSVGGFTMPLPAGVWTVYYINQSDDPEFPTAKVGLILERGKIVRQAMYIRTARATKHTGFKPYPYCERPYYFYEETLANQAGNVQQCWHMRAEALTGDGESSERYASLLEVSKRNGYFLPLTMIGARYHFANRSKTLRVSIGWNPDAILRAPESKKVWRFEDWTADAIAADPRKKVIMTKFKKWSQDWLPNVETAFSQSN
;
A
#
# COMPACT_ATOMS: atom_id res chain seq x y z
N MET A 1 46.45 -52.60 59.11
CA MET A 1 46.12 -53.75 59.98
C MET A 1 45.54 -53.18 61.27
N ILE A 2 44.42 -53.73 61.75
CA ILE A 2 43.90 -53.68 63.14
C ILE A 2 42.89 -52.56 63.53
N ARG A 3 41.63 -53.05 63.68
CA ARG A 3 40.56 -52.81 64.69
C ARG A 3 39.65 -51.57 64.68
N ILE A 4 38.36 -51.88 64.46
CA ILE A 4 37.14 -51.29 65.03
C ILE A 4 37.02 -51.74 66.51
N PRO A 5 36.42 -50.98 67.45
CA PRO A 5 34.98 -51.09 67.80
C PRO A 5 34.34 -49.72 68.14
N ASP A 6 33.04 -49.46 68.38
CA ASP A 6 31.71 -50.11 68.27
C ASP A 6 30.76 -49.31 69.21
N ILE A 7 29.47 -49.66 69.26
CA ILE A 7 28.43 -49.30 70.26
C ILE A 7 27.76 -47.93 70.05
N GLY A 8 26.46 -47.78 69.78
CA GLY A 8 25.21 -48.40 70.29
C GLY A 8 24.24 -47.21 70.54
N LEU A 9 22.91 -47.26 70.66
CA LEU A 9 21.92 -48.30 70.90
C LEU A 9 20.51 -47.64 70.74
N MET A 10 19.58 -48.34 70.10
CA MET A 10 18.13 -48.52 70.42
C MET A 10 17.23 -47.35 70.92
N THR A 11 16.22 -46.97 70.14
CA THR A 11 14.76 -47.35 70.18
C THR A 11 13.88 -46.72 71.28
N LYS A 12 12.82 -46.00 70.87
CA LYS A 12 11.41 -46.29 71.24
C LYS A 12 10.38 -45.36 70.54
N MET A 13 9.41 -46.02 69.88
CA MET A 13 7.94 -45.78 69.83
C MET A 13 7.44 -44.33 69.95
N GLY A 14 6.66 -43.75 69.03
CA GLY A 14 5.52 -44.29 68.28
C GLY A 14 4.24 -43.57 68.77
N ILE A 15 3.52 -42.91 67.85
CA ILE A 15 2.05 -42.68 67.80
C ILE A 15 1.78 -41.85 66.54
N GLU A 16 1.07 -42.47 65.59
CA GLU A 16 0.38 -41.79 64.49
C GLU A 16 -0.78 -40.95 65.03
N MET A 17 -1.09 -39.82 64.40
CA MET A 17 -2.42 -39.58 63.79
C MET A 17 -2.57 -38.14 63.25
N ALA A 18 -3.28 -38.08 62.12
CA ALA A 18 -4.11 -36.99 61.59
C ALA A 18 -3.40 -35.72 61.08
N VAL A 19 -3.20 -35.59 59.76
CA VAL A 19 -4.14 -34.97 58.79
C VAL A 19 -4.19 -33.44 58.93
N GLY A 20 -3.76 -32.74 57.88
CA GLY A 20 -4.07 -31.31 57.76
C GLY A 20 -3.24 -30.53 56.76
N SER A 21 -3.50 -30.74 55.47
CA SER A 21 -3.52 -29.71 54.42
C SER A 21 -2.94 -28.33 54.77
N ALA A 22 -1.74 -28.01 54.26
CA ALA A 22 -1.41 -26.68 53.75
C ALA A 22 -0.08 -26.71 52.98
N ASN A 23 0.08 -25.79 52.04
CA ASN A 23 1.33 -25.41 51.37
C ASN A 23 1.77 -26.19 50.12
N ARG A 24 0.85 -26.44 49.19
CA ARG A 24 1.18 -26.53 47.74
C ARG A 24 0.72 -25.32 46.92
N PHE A 25 0.39 -24.19 47.54
CA PHE A 25 -0.11 -22.99 46.85
C PHE A 25 0.95 -21.87 46.66
N GLY A 26 2.02 -21.86 47.48
CA GLY A 26 3.00 -20.75 47.48
C GLY A 26 4.08 -20.80 46.39
N GLN A 27 4.27 -21.95 45.72
CA GLN A 27 5.41 -22.15 44.82
C GLN A 27 5.07 -22.03 43.32
N ARG A 28 3.79 -21.89 42.96
CA ARG A 28 3.33 -21.67 41.57
C ARG A 28 3.12 -20.20 41.21
N ILE A 29 3.12 -19.29 42.19
CA ILE A 29 2.81 -17.87 41.97
C ILE A 29 4.05 -17.08 41.53
N ARG A 30 5.27 -17.51 41.86
CA ARG A 30 6.50 -16.76 41.54
C ARG A 30 6.98 -16.91 40.09
N THR A 31 6.61 -17.97 39.38
CA THR A 31 6.96 -18.17 37.96
C THR A 31 5.92 -17.59 37.00
N ALA A 32 4.68 -17.37 37.44
CA ALA A 32 3.63 -16.80 36.60
C ALA A 32 3.76 -15.27 36.43
N VAL A 33 4.36 -14.57 37.40
CA VAL A 33 4.45 -13.10 37.37
C VAL A 33 5.55 -12.60 36.43
N LEU A 34 6.62 -13.37 36.18
CA LEU A 34 7.68 -12.95 35.25
C LEU A 34 7.32 -13.16 33.77
N SER A 35 6.46 -14.14 33.46
CA SER A 35 6.02 -14.44 32.09
C SER A 35 4.92 -13.51 31.58
N VAL A 36 4.14 -12.89 32.48
CA VAL A 36 3.08 -11.94 32.11
C VAL A 36 3.65 -10.56 31.75
N PHE A 37 4.81 -10.17 32.32
CA PHE A 37 5.43 -8.88 31.98
C PHE A 37 6.18 -8.89 30.63
N ILE A 38 6.72 -10.03 30.18
CA ILE A 38 7.41 -10.11 28.86
C ILE A 38 6.39 -10.18 27.71
N ALA A 39 5.19 -10.72 27.94
CA ALA A 39 4.12 -10.74 26.93
C ALA A 39 3.42 -9.38 26.73
N LEU A 40 3.51 -8.46 27.70
CA LEU A 40 2.88 -7.14 27.61
C LEU A 40 3.76 -6.05 26.95
N PHE A 41 5.05 -6.30 26.73
CA PHE A 41 5.95 -5.37 26.04
C PHE A 41 6.14 -5.67 24.54
N ALA A 42 5.52 -6.73 24.02
CA ALA A 42 5.68 -7.14 22.62
C ALA A 42 4.79 -6.40 21.60
N PHE A 43 3.89 -5.51 22.02
CA PHE A 43 2.84 -4.97 21.13
C PHE A 43 2.67 -3.46 21.15
N CYS A 44 3.77 -2.72 21.02
CA CYS A 44 3.71 -1.34 20.56
C CYS A 44 5.06 -0.90 19.97
N LEU A 45 5.62 -1.70 19.05
CA LEU A 45 6.60 -1.11 18.14
C LEU A 45 5.83 -0.09 17.29
N PRO A 46 6.24 1.19 17.24
CA PRO A 46 5.66 2.15 16.33
C PRO A 46 5.74 1.55 14.93
N ALA A 47 4.65 1.62 14.16
CA ALA A 47 4.68 1.24 12.75
C ALA A 47 5.84 1.99 12.11
N ALA A 48 6.85 1.25 11.62
CA ALA A 48 8.00 1.86 10.97
C ALA A 48 7.49 2.77 9.86
N ALA A 49 8.09 3.97 9.75
CA ALA A 49 7.78 4.86 8.65
C ALA A 49 8.11 4.16 7.34
N LEU A 50 7.25 4.29 6.33
CA LEU A 50 7.46 3.69 5.02
C LEU A 50 8.76 4.22 4.39
N GLU A 51 9.56 3.36 3.77
CA GLU A 51 10.84 3.74 3.15
C GLU A 51 10.89 3.45 1.65
N VAL A 52 11.68 4.24 0.91
CA VAL A 52 11.94 3.98 -0.51
C VAL A 52 12.83 2.73 -0.64
N GLY A 53 12.43 1.80 -1.50
CA GLY A 53 13.05 0.49 -1.66
C GLY A 53 12.39 -0.61 -0.83
N GLU A 54 11.52 -0.26 0.12
CA GLU A 54 10.72 -1.24 0.88
C GLU A 54 9.77 -2.00 -0.06
N THR A 55 9.58 -3.29 0.22
CA THR A 55 8.59 -4.12 -0.46
C THR A 55 7.35 -4.31 0.39
N ILE A 56 6.18 -4.06 -0.20
CA ILE A 56 4.88 -4.15 0.45
C ILE A 56 4.02 -5.18 -0.27
N GLN A 57 3.23 -5.93 0.50
CA GLN A 57 2.21 -6.81 -0.01
C GLN A 57 0.85 -6.43 0.59
N ASP A 58 -0.23 -6.74 -0.13
CA ASP A 58 -1.63 -6.67 0.31
C ASP A 58 -2.21 -5.27 0.57
N SER A 59 -1.53 -4.38 1.30
CA SER A 59 -2.00 -3.00 1.53
C SER A 59 -0.88 -2.03 1.92
N VAL A 60 -1.10 -0.73 1.68
CA VAL A 60 -0.19 0.35 2.08
C VAL A 60 -0.93 1.46 2.82
N SER A 61 -0.33 1.99 3.89
CA SER A 61 -0.86 3.15 4.62
C SER A 61 -0.28 4.46 4.10
N VAL A 62 -1.14 5.40 3.69
CA VAL A 62 -0.75 6.70 3.11
C VAL A 62 -1.64 7.82 3.66
N GLY A 63 -1.09 8.72 4.47
CA GLY A 63 -1.83 9.90 4.98
C GLY A 63 -3.12 9.57 5.74
N GLY A 64 -3.11 8.46 6.50
CA GLY A 64 -4.28 7.96 7.24
C GLY A 64 -5.30 7.19 6.40
N PHE A 65 -4.96 6.83 5.16
CA PHE A 65 -5.72 5.87 4.34
C PHE A 65 -4.99 4.54 4.34
N THR A 66 -5.74 3.44 4.39
CA THR A 66 -5.22 2.09 4.11
C THR A 66 -5.71 1.68 2.74
N MET A 67 -4.78 1.57 1.79
CA MET A 67 -5.07 1.24 0.40
C MET A 67 -4.74 -0.23 0.14
N PRO A 68 -5.73 -1.08 -0.19
CA PRO A 68 -5.46 -2.43 -0.66
C PRO A 68 -4.63 -2.38 -1.94
N LEU A 69 -3.64 -3.26 -2.06
CA LEU A 69 -2.81 -3.39 -3.24
C LEU A 69 -3.34 -4.52 -4.13
N PRO A 70 -3.25 -4.39 -5.47
CA PRO A 70 -3.41 -5.53 -6.34
C PRO A 70 -2.39 -6.63 -5.99
N ALA A 71 -2.75 -7.88 -6.28
CA ALA A 71 -1.88 -9.02 -6.02
C ALA A 71 -0.47 -8.82 -6.61
N GLY A 72 0.55 -9.06 -5.78
CA GLY A 72 1.95 -8.88 -6.11
C GLY A 72 2.72 -8.28 -4.95
N VAL A 73 4.05 -8.34 -5.05
CA VAL A 73 4.98 -7.68 -4.12
C VAL A 73 5.41 -6.36 -4.78
N TRP A 74 5.04 -5.24 -4.17
CA TRP A 74 5.24 -3.91 -4.72
C TRP A 74 6.43 -3.24 -4.05
N THR A 75 7.32 -2.64 -4.84
CA THR A 75 8.46 -1.88 -4.32
C THR A 75 8.12 -0.40 -4.26
N VAL A 76 8.37 0.26 -3.14
CA VAL A 76 8.23 1.71 -2.99
C VAL A 76 9.34 2.42 -3.76
N TYR A 77 8.97 3.31 -4.69
CA TYR A 77 9.94 4.13 -5.44
C TYR A 77 9.88 5.62 -5.11
N TYR A 78 8.80 6.09 -4.46
CA TYR A 78 8.59 7.50 -4.18
C TYR A 78 7.76 7.68 -2.91
N ILE A 79 8.18 8.60 -2.06
CA ILE A 79 7.44 9.06 -0.88
C ILE A 79 7.58 10.58 -0.82
N ASN A 80 6.47 11.28 -0.60
CA ASN A 80 6.48 12.71 -0.33
C ASN A 80 5.34 13.04 0.64
N GLN A 81 5.67 13.78 1.69
CA GLN A 81 4.71 14.28 2.68
C GLN A 81 4.89 15.79 2.80
N SER A 82 3.78 16.50 2.96
CA SER A 82 3.76 17.94 3.19
C SER A 82 2.85 18.23 4.35
N ASP A 83 3.37 18.97 5.33
CA ASP A 83 2.65 19.45 6.50
C ASP A 83 2.04 20.83 6.28
N ASP A 84 1.57 21.08 5.05
CA ASP A 84 0.85 22.32 4.73
C ASP A 84 -0.30 22.53 5.75
N PRO A 85 -0.40 23.73 6.36
CA PRO A 85 -1.32 23.95 7.47
C PRO A 85 -2.80 23.93 7.05
N GLU A 86 -3.10 24.13 5.76
CA GLU A 86 -4.46 24.08 5.24
C GLU A 86 -4.78 22.72 4.62
N PHE A 87 -3.80 22.17 3.89
CA PHE A 87 -3.95 20.94 3.12
C PHE A 87 -2.75 19.99 3.27
N PRO A 88 -2.54 19.34 4.43
CA PRO A 88 -1.48 18.35 4.55
C PRO A 88 -1.70 17.23 3.54
N THR A 89 -0.61 16.81 2.88
CA THR A 89 -0.66 15.80 1.81
C THR A 89 0.32 14.66 2.06
N ALA A 90 -0.04 13.45 1.63
CA ALA A 90 0.86 12.32 1.58
C ALA A 90 0.78 11.65 0.20
N LYS A 91 1.93 11.24 -0.32
CA LYS A 91 2.09 10.65 -1.65
C LYS A 91 3.00 9.45 -1.57
N VAL A 92 2.62 8.37 -2.23
CA VAL A 92 3.43 7.15 -2.35
C VAL A 92 3.36 6.63 -3.79
N GLY A 93 4.53 6.32 -4.35
CA GLY A 93 4.68 5.62 -5.62
C GLY A 93 5.19 4.21 -5.40
N LEU A 94 4.54 3.23 -6.05
CA LEU A 94 4.88 1.81 -6.01
C LEU A 94 5.10 1.27 -7.42
N ILE A 95 6.01 0.32 -7.58
CA ILE A 95 6.17 -0.45 -8.81
C ILE A 95 5.99 -1.94 -8.54
N LEU A 96 5.39 -2.63 -9.51
CA LEU A 96 5.41 -4.09 -9.59
C LEU A 96 6.29 -4.48 -10.76
N GLU A 97 7.24 -5.36 -10.49
CA GLU A 97 8.27 -5.75 -11.45
C GLU A 97 8.00 -7.14 -12.03
N ARG A 98 8.58 -7.41 -13.20
CA ARG A 98 8.69 -8.76 -13.74
C ARG A 98 10.02 -8.89 -14.47
N GLY A 99 11.00 -9.55 -13.85
CA GLY A 99 12.38 -9.53 -14.35
C GLY A 99 12.93 -8.12 -14.33
N LYS A 100 13.55 -7.66 -15.42
CA LYS A 100 14.09 -6.30 -15.56
C LYS A 100 13.11 -5.31 -16.19
N ILE A 101 11.81 -5.45 -15.93
CA ILE A 101 10.77 -4.60 -16.50
C ILE A 101 9.87 -4.08 -15.39
N VAL A 102 9.64 -2.76 -15.34
CA VAL A 102 8.54 -2.18 -14.57
C VAL A 102 7.24 -2.60 -15.26
N ARG A 103 6.52 -3.55 -14.68
CA ARG A 103 5.28 -4.11 -15.25
C ARG A 103 4.10 -3.20 -14.97
N GLN A 104 3.99 -2.74 -13.72
CA GLN A 104 2.96 -1.80 -13.29
C GLN A 104 3.57 -0.72 -12.41
N ALA A 105 2.92 0.42 -12.38
CA ALA A 105 3.20 1.49 -11.43
C ALA A 105 1.89 1.94 -10.81
N MET A 106 1.90 2.14 -9.50
CA MET A 106 0.78 2.69 -8.75
C MET A 106 1.24 3.98 -8.08
N TYR A 107 0.33 4.95 -8.02
CA TYR A 107 0.57 6.24 -7.38
C TYR A 107 -0.64 6.62 -6.55
N ILE A 108 -0.43 6.81 -5.26
CA ILE A 108 -1.44 7.18 -4.28
C ILE A 108 -1.13 8.58 -3.80
N ARG A 109 -2.13 9.46 -3.81
CA ARG A 109 -2.06 10.79 -3.25
C ARG A 109 -3.26 11.04 -2.37
N THR A 110 -3.02 11.59 -1.20
CA THR A 110 -4.05 12.01 -0.26
C THR A 110 -3.85 13.47 0.12
N ALA A 111 -4.93 14.14 0.47
CA ALA A 111 -4.90 15.44 1.11
C ALA A 111 -6.04 15.53 2.13
N ARG A 112 -5.85 16.28 3.20
CA ARG A 112 -6.89 16.56 4.20
C ARG A 112 -7.12 18.06 4.27
N ALA A 113 -8.35 18.51 4.47
CA ALA A 113 -8.67 19.92 4.63
C ALA A 113 -8.83 20.24 6.11
N THR A 114 -7.97 21.08 6.68
CA THR A 114 -7.99 21.38 8.13
C THR A 114 -9.22 22.19 8.55
N LYS A 115 -9.81 22.96 7.62
CA LYS A 115 -11.00 23.78 7.85
C LYS A 115 -12.30 23.19 7.29
N HIS A 116 -12.27 21.96 6.79
CA HIS A 116 -13.43 21.28 6.18
C HIS A 116 -14.14 22.08 5.06
N THR A 117 -13.40 22.97 4.37
CA THR A 117 -13.89 23.79 3.25
C THR A 117 -14.04 22.99 1.95
N GLY A 118 -13.52 21.77 1.94
CA GLY A 118 -13.51 20.87 0.79
C GLY A 118 -12.54 21.28 -0.30
N PHE A 119 -12.74 20.73 -1.50
CA PHE A 119 -11.80 20.83 -2.61
C PHE A 119 -12.45 21.45 -3.83
N LYS A 120 -11.65 22.12 -4.65
CA LYS A 120 -12.08 22.58 -5.98
C LYS A 120 -12.50 21.36 -6.83
N PRO A 121 -13.44 21.52 -7.79
CA PRO A 121 -13.78 20.47 -8.74
C PRO A 121 -12.52 19.91 -9.37
N TYR A 122 -12.46 18.59 -9.54
CA TYR A 122 -11.30 17.94 -10.12
C TYR A 122 -11.36 18.05 -11.64
N PRO A 123 -10.44 18.78 -12.30
CA PRO A 123 -10.55 19.05 -13.74
C PRO A 123 -10.36 17.81 -14.63
N TYR A 124 -10.05 16.65 -14.04
CA TYR A 124 -9.91 15.40 -14.78
C TYR A 124 -11.11 14.48 -14.60
N CYS A 125 -12.15 14.89 -13.84
CA CYS A 125 -13.45 14.22 -13.88
C CYS A 125 -14.28 14.60 -15.10
N GLU A 126 -13.79 15.49 -15.98
CA GLU A 126 -14.52 15.97 -17.15
C GLU A 126 -13.53 16.14 -18.31
N ARG A 127 -13.14 15.04 -18.98
CA ARG A 127 -12.16 15.05 -20.08
C ARG A 127 -12.61 14.18 -21.26
N PRO A 128 -12.96 14.80 -22.40
CA PRO A 128 -13.56 14.08 -23.54
C PRO A 128 -12.60 13.14 -24.27
N TYR A 129 -11.29 13.21 -24.01
CA TYR A 129 -10.26 12.45 -24.73
C TYR A 129 -9.77 11.19 -23.99
N TYR A 130 -10.38 10.83 -22.87
CA TYR A 130 -10.09 9.57 -22.19
C TYR A 130 -10.74 8.39 -22.92
N PHE A 131 -10.12 7.21 -22.81
CA PHE A 131 -10.68 5.99 -23.40
C PHE A 131 -12.01 5.62 -22.73
N TYR A 132 -12.10 5.87 -21.43
CA TYR A 132 -13.30 5.71 -20.62
C TYR A 132 -13.28 6.74 -19.50
N GLU A 133 -14.45 7.25 -19.14
CA GLU A 133 -14.66 8.12 -18.01
C GLU A 133 -16.02 7.81 -17.40
N GLU A 134 -16.09 7.86 -16.08
CA GLU A 134 -17.32 7.80 -15.32
C GLU A 134 -17.23 8.80 -14.17
N THR A 135 -18.18 9.73 -14.14
CA THR A 135 -18.26 10.78 -13.15
C THR A 135 -19.61 10.73 -12.48
N LEU A 136 -19.61 10.34 -11.20
CA LEU A 136 -20.80 10.30 -10.37
C LEU A 136 -21.05 11.65 -9.70
N ALA A 137 -19.98 12.35 -9.31
CA ALA A 137 -20.05 13.70 -8.76
C ALA A 137 -18.74 14.46 -8.99
N ASN A 138 -18.82 15.79 -9.11
CA ASN A 138 -17.66 16.67 -9.18
C ASN A 138 -17.94 18.04 -8.53
N GLN A 139 -18.61 18.02 -7.37
CA GLN A 139 -19.10 19.25 -6.74
C GLN A 139 -17.98 19.97 -5.98
N ALA A 140 -17.90 21.30 -6.15
CA ALA A 140 -16.98 22.14 -5.39
C ALA A 140 -17.31 22.08 -3.88
N GLY A 141 -16.29 21.88 -3.05
CA GLY A 141 -16.46 21.82 -1.60
C GLY A 141 -17.32 20.65 -1.10
N ASN A 142 -17.60 19.66 -1.94
CA ASN A 142 -18.48 18.54 -1.60
C ASN A 142 -18.02 17.24 -2.26
N VAL A 143 -18.92 16.26 -2.41
CA VAL A 143 -18.63 14.96 -3.01
C VAL A 143 -18.08 15.12 -4.42
N GLN A 144 -16.92 14.50 -4.64
CA GLN A 144 -16.34 14.26 -5.95
C GLN A 144 -16.02 12.78 -6.05
N GLN A 145 -16.48 12.15 -7.12
CA GLN A 145 -16.27 10.74 -7.39
C GLN A 145 -16.24 10.56 -8.89
N CYS A 146 -15.05 10.24 -9.40
CA CYS A 146 -14.86 9.90 -10.80
C CYS A 146 -13.70 8.94 -10.97
N TRP A 147 -13.73 8.20 -12.07
CA TRP A 147 -12.59 7.42 -12.51
C TRP A 147 -12.53 7.34 -14.03
N HIS A 148 -11.33 7.13 -14.55
CA HIS A 148 -11.11 7.13 -15.99
C HIS A 148 -9.95 6.24 -16.41
N MET A 149 -10.04 5.74 -17.64
CA MET A 149 -8.99 4.98 -18.32
C MET A 149 -8.24 5.89 -19.29
N ARG A 150 -6.92 5.96 -19.16
CA ARG A 150 -6.08 6.85 -19.95
C ARG A 150 -4.68 6.31 -20.18
N ALA A 151 -4.00 6.90 -21.14
CA ALA A 151 -2.54 6.93 -21.14
C ALA A 151 -2.04 8.04 -20.20
N GLU A 152 -0.90 7.81 -19.58
CA GLU A 152 -0.17 8.78 -18.79
C GLU A 152 1.24 8.86 -19.35
N ALA A 153 1.64 10.05 -19.81
CA ALA A 153 3.04 10.30 -20.08
C ALA A 153 3.80 10.26 -18.76
N LEU A 154 4.92 9.53 -18.73
CA LEU A 154 5.77 9.52 -17.54
C LEU A 154 6.66 10.77 -17.48
N THR A 155 6.76 11.57 -18.55
CA THR A 155 7.48 12.85 -18.58
C THR A 155 6.50 14.03 -18.53
N GLY A 156 6.71 15.02 -17.64
CA GLY A 156 5.85 16.22 -17.52
C GLY A 156 6.36 17.25 -16.50
N ASP A 157 5.62 18.33 -16.29
CA ASP A 157 5.93 19.44 -15.36
C ASP A 157 5.39 19.20 -13.92
N GLY A 158 5.96 19.90 -12.93
CA GLY A 158 5.53 19.86 -11.52
C GLY A 158 5.72 18.50 -10.84
N GLU A 159 4.72 18.05 -10.08
CA GLU A 159 4.74 16.75 -9.36
C GLU A 159 4.99 15.54 -10.26
N SER A 160 4.56 15.61 -11.53
CA SER A 160 4.85 14.58 -12.52
C SER A 160 6.35 14.42 -12.73
N SER A 161 7.12 15.51 -12.63
CA SER A 161 8.57 15.53 -12.80
C SER A 161 9.32 14.88 -11.63
N GLU A 162 8.93 15.14 -10.38
CA GLU A 162 9.58 14.55 -9.19
C GLU A 162 9.33 13.05 -9.11
N ARG A 163 8.06 12.64 -9.21
CA ARG A 163 7.67 11.23 -9.20
C ARG A 163 8.39 10.47 -10.33
N TYR A 164 8.46 11.07 -11.51
CA TYR A 164 9.19 10.47 -12.63
C TYR A 164 10.69 10.41 -12.40
N ALA A 165 11.30 11.46 -11.83
CA ALA A 165 12.72 11.47 -11.51
C ALA A 165 13.06 10.32 -10.56
N SER A 166 12.27 10.11 -9.51
CA SER A 166 12.46 8.98 -8.58
C SER A 166 12.26 7.63 -9.27
N LEU A 167 11.23 7.48 -10.11
CA LEU A 167 11.01 6.25 -10.87
C LEU A 167 12.16 5.96 -11.85
N LEU A 168 12.68 6.99 -12.52
CA LEU A 168 13.82 6.92 -13.42
C LEU A 168 15.10 6.54 -12.68
N GLU A 169 15.34 7.12 -11.51
CA GLU A 169 16.50 6.81 -10.67
C GLU A 169 16.48 5.34 -10.22
N VAL A 170 15.34 4.89 -9.66
CA VAL A 170 15.16 3.49 -9.24
C VAL A 170 15.30 2.53 -10.43
N SER A 171 14.75 2.91 -11.60
CA SER A 171 14.88 2.09 -12.81
C SER A 171 16.33 1.99 -13.29
N LYS A 172 17.08 3.09 -13.31
CA LYS A 172 18.51 3.10 -13.68
C LYS A 172 19.34 2.27 -12.71
N ARG A 173 19.14 2.47 -11.40
CA ARG A 173 19.89 1.77 -10.34
C ARG A 173 19.74 0.26 -10.44
N ASN A 174 18.54 -0.22 -10.76
CA ASN A 174 18.23 -1.65 -10.79
C ASN A 174 18.28 -2.27 -12.20
N GLY A 175 18.55 -1.46 -13.23
CA GLY A 175 18.58 -1.88 -14.62
C GLY A 175 17.20 -2.27 -15.16
N TYR A 176 16.14 -1.60 -14.72
CA TYR A 176 14.79 -1.83 -15.22
C TYR A 176 14.54 -1.07 -16.53
N PHE A 177 13.84 -1.73 -17.44
CA PHE A 177 13.16 -1.08 -18.55
C PHE A 177 11.99 -0.26 -18.00
N LEU A 178 12.08 1.05 -18.20
CA LEU A 178 11.05 2.04 -17.88
C LEU A 178 10.36 2.46 -19.19
N PRO A 179 9.03 2.27 -19.34
CA PRO A 179 8.33 2.74 -20.54
C PRO A 179 8.25 4.27 -20.57
N LEU A 180 7.92 4.85 -21.73
CA LEU A 180 7.65 6.29 -21.84
C LEU A 180 6.22 6.66 -21.44
N THR A 181 5.32 5.68 -21.42
CA THR A 181 3.92 5.87 -21.04
C THR A 181 3.40 4.66 -20.27
N MET A 182 2.42 4.91 -19.41
CA MET A 182 1.61 3.87 -18.77
C MET A 182 0.18 4.00 -19.25
N ILE A 183 -0.49 2.88 -19.48
CA ILE A 183 -1.95 2.86 -19.71
C ILE A 183 -2.64 2.37 -18.46
N GLY A 184 -3.76 2.95 -18.05
CA GLY A 184 -4.48 2.43 -16.90
C GLY A 184 -5.52 3.38 -16.32
N ALA A 185 -5.89 3.11 -15.07
CA ALA A 185 -6.97 3.82 -14.39
C ALA A 185 -6.44 4.91 -13.47
N ARG A 186 -7.21 5.98 -13.36
CA ARG A 186 -7.13 6.91 -12.24
C ARG A 186 -8.49 7.03 -11.57
N TYR A 187 -8.48 6.95 -10.26
CA TYR A 187 -9.62 7.12 -9.38
C TYR A 187 -9.44 8.41 -8.59
N HIS A 188 -10.51 9.16 -8.42
CA HIS A 188 -10.53 10.37 -7.61
C HIS A 188 -11.79 10.39 -6.74
N PHE A 189 -11.56 10.51 -5.44
CA PHE A 189 -12.58 10.63 -4.43
C PHE A 189 -12.28 11.86 -3.57
N ALA A 190 -13.30 12.67 -3.29
CA ALA A 190 -13.19 13.80 -2.39
C ALA A 190 -14.49 14.06 -1.64
N ASN A 191 -14.37 14.65 -0.46
CA ASN A 191 -15.46 15.27 0.26
C ASN A 191 -14.95 16.56 0.93
N ARG A 192 -15.69 17.12 1.89
CA ARG A 192 -15.31 18.35 2.62
C ARG A 192 -13.97 18.26 3.37
N SER A 193 -13.55 17.07 3.76
CA SER A 193 -12.46 16.87 4.73
C SER A 193 -11.24 16.22 4.12
N LYS A 194 -11.38 15.46 3.03
CA LYS A 194 -10.28 14.66 2.49
C LYS A 194 -10.43 14.37 1.00
N THR A 195 -9.29 14.09 0.36
CA THR A 195 -9.19 13.54 -0.99
C THR A 195 -8.35 12.27 -1.00
N LEU A 196 -8.68 11.38 -1.92
CA LEU A 196 -7.91 10.23 -2.31
C LEU A 196 -7.84 10.17 -3.83
N ARG A 197 -6.62 10.15 -4.36
CA ARG A 197 -6.36 9.89 -5.76
C ARG A 197 -5.47 8.67 -5.88
N VAL A 198 -5.88 7.74 -6.71
CA VAL A 198 -5.11 6.52 -7.00
C VAL A 198 -4.96 6.41 -8.50
N SER A 199 -3.74 6.28 -8.99
CA SER A 199 -3.46 5.91 -10.38
C SER A 199 -2.79 4.55 -10.40
N ILE A 200 -3.27 3.64 -11.24
CA ILE A 200 -2.62 2.37 -11.52
C ILE A 200 -2.43 2.22 -13.02
N GLY A 201 -1.18 2.02 -13.43
CA GLY A 201 -0.78 1.91 -14.81
C GLY A 201 -0.10 0.59 -15.09
N TRP A 202 -0.27 0.09 -16.31
CA TRP A 202 0.43 -1.03 -16.89
C TRP A 202 1.39 -0.54 -17.98
N ASN A 203 2.55 -1.18 -18.05
CA ASN A 203 3.52 -0.94 -19.10
C ASN A 203 3.02 -1.54 -20.43
N PRO A 204 2.67 -0.72 -21.44
CA PRO A 204 2.14 -1.23 -22.69
C PRO A 204 3.17 -2.02 -23.49
N ASP A 205 4.46 -1.71 -23.38
CA ASP A 205 5.55 -2.42 -24.10
C ASP A 205 5.70 -3.88 -23.61
N ALA A 206 5.26 -4.16 -22.38
CA ALA A 206 5.23 -5.51 -21.82
C ALA A 206 4.01 -6.33 -22.24
N ILE A 207 3.02 -5.71 -22.91
CA ILE A 207 1.72 -6.31 -23.24
C ILE A 207 1.56 -6.45 -24.75
N LEU A 208 1.83 -5.37 -25.48
CA LEU A 208 1.75 -5.29 -26.92
C LEU A 208 3.09 -4.78 -27.41
N ARG A 209 3.79 -5.57 -28.23
CA ARG A 209 5.07 -5.11 -28.78
C ARG A 209 4.84 -3.91 -29.70
N ALA A 210 5.58 -2.83 -29.46
CA ALA A 210 5.57 -1.67 -30.36
C ALA A 210 6.08 -2.06 -31.76
N PRO A 211 5.52 -1.49 -32.84
CA PRO A 211 6.07 -1.65 -34.19
C PRO A 211 7.55 -1.26 -34.24
N GLU A 212 8.32 -1.90 -35.12
CA GLU A 212 9.76 -1.65 -35.24
C GLU A 212 10.10 -0.18 -35.52
N SER A 213 9.24 0.51 -36.27
CA SER A 213 9.36 1.95 -36.56
C SER A 213 9.26 2.84 -35.32
N LYS A 214 8.62 2.38 -34.23
CA LYS A 214 8.44 3.14 -32.99
C LYS A 214 9.40 2.72 -31.88
N LYS A 215 9.81 1.44 -31.85
CA LYS A 215 10.62 0.77 -30.83
C LYS A 215 9.97 0.69 -29.43
N VAL A 216 9.32 1.76 -28.97
CA VAL A 216 8.59 1.85 -27.70
C VAL A 216 7.29 2.63 -27.88
N TRP A 217 6.28 2.36 -27.06
CA TRP A 217 5.04 3.12 -27.05
C TRP A 217 5.20 4.49 -26.39
N ARG A 218 4.51 5.49 -26.96
CA ARG A 218 4.39 6.84 -26.42
C ARG A 218 2.96 7.15 -26.02
N PHE A 219 2.76 8.24 -25.31
CA PHE A 219 1.44 8.68 -24.87
C PHE A 219 0.47 8.84 -26.05
N GLU A 220 0.95 9.44 -27.15
CA GLU A 220 0.15 9.74 -28.35
C GLU A 220 -0.34 8.45 -29.04
N ASP A 221 0.33 7.32 -28.80
CA ASP A 221 -0.05 6.03 -29.35
C ASP A 221 -1.22 5.39 -28.61
N TRP A 222 -1.62 5.93 -27.46
CA TRP A 222 -2.68 5.39 -26.60
C TRP A 222 -3.77 6.42 -26.29
N THR A 223 -3.94 7.42 -27.16
CA THR A 223 -5.12 8.30 -27.17
C THR A 223 -6.39 7.53 -27.55
N ALA A 224 -7.57 8.10 -27.25
CA ALA A 224 -8.85 7.49 -27.61
C ALA A 224 -8.94 7.16 -29.10
N ASP A 225 -8.50 8.08 -29.97
CA ASP A 225 -8.48 7.87 -31.42
C ASP A 225 -7.50 6.76 -31.84
N ALA A 226 -6.30 6.75 -31.26
CA ALA A 226 -5.30 5.72 -31.55
C ALA A 226 -5.75 4.32 -31.08
N ILE A 227 -6.56 4.25 -30.01
CA ILE A 227 -7.19 3.01 -29.54
C ILE A 227 -8.34 2.59 -30.46
N ALA A 228 -9.17 3.54 -30.91
CA ALA A 228 -10.25 3.27 -31.84
C ALA A 228 -9.76 2.72 -33.18
N ALA A 229 -8.59 3.20 -33.65
CA ALA A 229 -7.97 2.78 -34.90
C ALA A 229 -7.23 1.42 -34.84
N ASP A 230 -6.91 0.87 -33.66
CA ASP A 230 -6.22 -0.43 -33.51
C ASP A 230 -7.04 -1.39 -32.65
N PRO A 231 -7.69 -2.41 -33.25
CA PRO A 231 -8.50 -3.39 -32.52
C PRO A 231 -7.77 -4.08 -31.36
N ARG A 232 -6.45 -4.27 -31.45
CA ARG A 232 -5.66 -4.91 -30.39
C ARG A 232 -5.57 -4.01 -29.17
N LYS A 233 -5.37 -2.71 -29.37
CA LYS A 233 -5.38 -1.71 -28.28
C LYS A 233 -6.75 -1.63 -27.64
N LYS A 234 -7.82 -1.66 -28.44
CA LYS A 234 -9.20 -1.69 -27.93
C LYS A 234 -9.43 -2.88 -27.01
N VAL A 235 -9.02 -4.09 -27.41
CA VAL A 235 -9.12 -5.30 -26.57
C VAL A 235 -8.36 -5.14 -25.25
N ILE A 236 -7.13 -4.61 -25.29
CA ILE A 236 -6.30 -4.39 -24.09
C ILE A 236 -6.98 -3.40 -23.15
N MET A 237 -7.41 -2.25 -23.67
CA MET A 237 -8.03 -1.19 -22.86
C MET A 237 -9.38 -1.60 -22.31
N THR A 238 -10.19 -2.37 -23.05
CA THR A 238 -11.44 -2.96 -22.54
C THR A 238 -11.17 -3.93 -21.40
N LYS A 239 -10.13 -4.77 -21.48
CA LYS A 239 -9.76 -5.69 -20.39
C LYS A 239 -9.33 -4.92 -19.14
N PHE A 240 -8.48 -3.89 -19.29
CA PHE A 240 -8.07 -3.09 -18.14
C PHE A 240 -9.18 -2.21 -17.58
N LYS A 241 -10.12 -1.73 -18.40
CA LYS A 241 -11.33 -1.09 -17.92
C LYS A 241 -12.11 -2.05 -17.01
N LYS A 242 -12.36 -3.28 -17.46
CA LYS A 242 -13.11 -4.28 -16.66
C LYS A 242 -12.39 -4.58 -15.34
N TRP A 243 -11.08 -4.83 -15.39
CA TRP A 243 -10.29 -5.05 -14.19
C TRP A 243 -10.36 -3.85 -13.22
N SER A 244 -10.29 -2.63 -13.76
CA SER A 244 -10.33 -1.39 -12.97
C SER A 244 -11.70 -1.18 -12.33
N GLN A 245 -12.77 -1.49 -13.07
CA GLN A 245 -14.12 -1.48 -12.55
C GLN A 245 -14.32 -2.50 -11.41
N ASP A 246 -13.73 -3.70 -11.53
CA ASP A 246 -13.78 -4.72 -10.48
C ASP A 246 -12.96 -4.33 -9.24
N TRP A 247 -11.93 -3.51 -9.43
CA TRP A 247 -11.05 -3.06 -8.35
C TRP A 247 -11.53 -1.77 -7.67
N LEU A 248 -12.40 -1.00 -8.33
CA LEU A 248 -12.98 0.25 -7.81
C LEU A 248 -13.53 0.13 -6.37
N PRO A 249 -14.25 -0.94 -5.96
CA PRO A 249 -14.75 -1.08 -4.59
C PRO A 249 -13.66 -1.04 -3.51
N ASN A 250 -12.42 -1.43 -3.83
CA ASN A 250 -11.30 -1.35 -2.90
C ASN A 250 -10.90 0.12 -2.63
N VAL A 251 -10.95 0.96 -3.66
CA VAL A 251 -10.65 2.40 -3.54
C VAL A 251 -11.79 3.12 -2.80
N GLU A 252 -13.04 2.76 -3.08
CA GLU A 252 -14.22 3.26 -2.37
C GLU A 252 -14.18 2.91 -0.88
N THR A 253 -13.82 1.67 -0.57
CA THR A 253 -13.65 1.19 0.81
C THR A 253 -12.53 1.95 1.51
N ALA A 254 -11.36 2.08 0.87
CA ALA A 254 -10.25 2.86 1.43
C ALA A 254 -10.61 4.33 1.69
N PHE A 255 -11.43 4.93 0.81
CA PHE A 255 -11.91 6.29 1.00
C PHE A 255 -12.95 6.40 2.11
N SER A 256 -13.90 5.47 2.20
CA SER A 256 -14.97 5.52 3.20
C SER A 256 -14.48 5.25 4.62
N GLN A 257 -13.50 4.36 4.79
CA GLN A 257 -13.01 3.92 6.10
C GLN A 257 -11.93 4.84 6.71
N SER A 258 -11.33 5.75 5.94
CA SER A 258 -10.39 6.71 6.51
C SER A 258 -11.13 7.73 7.37
N ASN A 259 -10.67 8.01 8.58
CA ASN A 259 -11.18 9.13 9.38
C ASN A 259 -10.51 10.40 8.92
#